data_AF-A0A8E2EBV6-F1
#
_entry.id   AF-A0A8E2EBV6-F1
#
_cell.length_a   1.000
_cell.length_b   1.000
_cell.length_c   1.000
_cell.angle_alpha   90.00
_cell.angle_beta   90.00
_cell.angle_gamma   90.00
#
_symmetry.space_group_name_H-M   'P 1'
#
loop_
_entity.id
_entity.type
_entity.pdbx_description
1 polymer ?
#
loop_
_entity_poly.entity_id
_entity_poly.type
_entity_poly.pdbx_seq_one_letter_code
_entity_poly.pdbx_strand_id
1 'polypeptide(L)'
;MSLNYKRQSFDPSCPSGGDWYACGYGSSFVGCCTSDPCKLDCPDGNLKPASFNTAYYGKFPELSCQSGIQFWTCTGSDPPF
;
A
#
# COMPACT_ATOMS: atom_id res chain seq x y z
N MET A 1 8.61 -1.62 26.64
CA MET A 1 8.63 -0.56 25.63
C MET A 1 8.07 -1.11 24.33
N SER A 2 6.79 -0.86 24.03
CA SER A 2 6.18 -1.32 22.78
C SER A 2 6.68 -0.45 21.64
N LEU A 3 7.43 -1.06 20.72
CA LEU A 3 7.87 -0.47 19.45
C LEU A 3 6.64 -0.21 18.55
N ASN A 4 5.85 0.81 18.91
CA ASN A 4 4.86 1.41 18.03
C ASN A 4 5.60 2.32 17.03
N TYR A 5 6.41 1.73 16.16
CA TYR A 5 6.69 2.39 14.89
C TYR A 5 5.33 2.48 14.21
N LYS A 6 4.75 3.69 14.12
CA LYS A 6 3.41 3.93 13.56
C LYS A 6 3.22 3.03 12.34
N ARG A 7 2.45 1.95 12.52
CA ARG A 7 1.96 1.10 11.42
C ARG A 7 1.41 2.08 10.39
N GLN A 8 1.87 1.94 9.15
CA GLN A 8 1.81 2.95 8.09
C GLN A 8 0.66 3.95 8.29
N SER A 9 0.99 5.25 8.37
CA SER A 9 0.03 6.31 8.69
C SER A 9 -1.23 6.32 7.82
N PHE A 10 -1.30 5.55 6.73
CA PHE A 10 -2.42 5.49 5.81
C PHE A 10 -3.39 4.31 6.01
N ASP A 11 -3.17 3.45 7.03
CA ASP A 11 -4.02 2.28 7.33
C ASP A 11 -4.20 1.35 6.10
N PRO A 12 -3.11 0.70 5.63
CA PRO A 12 -3.19 -0.24 4.52
C PRO A 12 -4.09 -1.43 4.85
N SER A 13 -4.89 -1.83 3.88
CA SER A 13 -5.85 -2.93 3.97
C SER A 13 -5.81 -3.79 2.72
N CYS A 14 -6.13 -5.08 2.87
CA CYS A 14 -6.15 -6.06 1.79
C CYS A 14 -7.60 -6.52 1.54
N PRO A 15 -8.41 -5.79 0.75
CA PRO A 15 -9.84 -6.08 0.59
C PRO A 15 -10.11 -7.44 -0.09
N SER A 16 -9.19 -7.92 -0.93
CA SER A 16 -9.30 -9.23 -1.59
C SER A 16 -8.59 -10.37 -0.84
N GLY A 17 -8.24 -10.14 0.44
CA GLY A 17 -7.50 -11.09 1.28
C GLY A 17 -5.98 -10.95 1.15
N GLY A 18 -5.26 -11.68 2.01
CA GLY A 18 -3.81 -11.58 2.18
C GLY A 18 -3.40 -10.61 3.29
N ASP A 19 -2.10 -10.56 3.54
CA ASP A 19 -1.49 -9.68 4.53
C ASP A 19 -0.76 -8.54 3.82
N TRP A 20 -0.75 -7.37 4.44
CA TRP A 20 0.01 -6.23 3.95
C TRP A 20 1.47 -6.38 4.37
N TYR A 21 2.37 -6.36 3.37
CA TYR A 21 3.80 -6.43 3.55
C TYR A 21 4.47 -5.16 3.01
N ALA A 22 5.49 -4.70 3.72
CA ALA A 22 6.41 -3.67 3.25
C ALA A 22 7.83 -4.12 3.59
N CYS A 23 8.50 -4.73 2.62
CA CYS A 23 9.79 -5.36 2.81
C CYS A 23 10.91 -4.31 2.72
N GLY A 24 11.74 -4.24 3.77
CA GLY A 24 12.96 -3.41 3.80
C GLY A 24 14.23 -4.21 3.53
N TYR A 25 14.11 -5.52 3.31
CA TYR A 25 15.21 -6.45 3.06
C TYR A 25 14.67 -7.64 2.25
N GLY A 26 15.54 -8.25 1.43
CA GLY A 26 15.17 -9.34 0.53
C GLY A 26 14.57 -8.83 -0.77
N SER A 27 13.28 -8.52 -0.77
CA SER A 27 12.59 -7.85 -1.88
C SER A 27 12.23 -6.41 -1.53
N SER A 28 11.96 -5.60 -2.56
CA SER A 28 11.41 -4.24 -2.42
C SER A 28 9.88 -4.24 -2.51
N PHE A 29 9.24 -5.36 -2.16
CA PHE A 29 7.80 -5.51 -2.27
C PHE A 29 7.05 -4.67 -1.23
N VAL A 30 6.07 -3.91 -1.70
CA VAL A 30 5.13 -3.16 -0.86
C VAL A 30 3.73 -3.39 -1.42
N GLY A 31 2.88 -4.07 -0.66
CA GLY A 31 1.56 -4.46 -1.15
C GLY A 31 0.91 -5.57 -0.33
N CYS A 32 -0.22 -6.07 -0.83
CA CYS A 32 -0.91 -7.21 -0.24
C CYS A 32 -0.46 -8.51 -0.91
N CYS A 33 -0.05 -9.48 -0.11
CA CYS A 33 0.36 -10.81 -0.57
C CYS A 33 -0.23 -11.89 0.32
N THR A 34 -0.56 -13.05 -0.23
CA THR A 34 -0.98 -14.23 0.56
C THR A 34 0.18 -15.07 1.09
N SER A 35 1.43 -14.71 0.74
CA SER A 35 2.66 -15.38 1.16
C SER A 35 3.71 -14.34 1.53
N ASP A 36 4.68 -14.69 2.36
CA ASP A 36 5.75 -13.78 2.80
C ASP A 36 6.64 -13.34 1.62
N PRO A 37 6.48 -12.09 1.13
CA PRO A 37 7.18 -11.63 -0.06
C PRO A 37 8.57 -11.08 0.27
N CYS A 38 8.92 -10.95 1.55
CA CYS A 38 10.21 -10.42 1.98
C CYS A 38 11.33 -11.46 1.89
N LYS A 39 10.98 -12.75 1.77
CA LYS A 39 11.96 -13.83 1.60
C LYS A 39 12.38 -14.08 0.16
N LEU A 40 11.48 -13.85 -0.81
CA LEU A 40 11.74 -14.16 -2.21
C LEU A 40 11.13 -13.09 -3.12
N ASP A 41 9.79 -13.07 -3.24
CA ASP A 41 8.98 -12.01 -3.87
C ASP A 41 7.48 -12.39 -3.69
N CYS A 42 6.54 -11.55 -4.14
CA CYS A 42 5.13 -11.93 -4.19
C CYS A 42 4.76 -12.42 -5.60
N PRO A 43 4.65 -13.74 -5.85
CA PRO A 43 4.27 -14.24 -7.17
C PRO A 43 2.86 -13.78 -7.56
N ASP A 44 2.61 -13.58 -8.86
CA ASP A 44 1.37 -12.96 -9.36
C ASP A 44 0.08 -13.63 -8.85
N GLY A 45 0.08 -14.96 -8.68
CA GLY A 45 -1.08 -15.69 -8.14
C GLY A 45 -1.40 -15.38 -6.67
N ASN A 46 -0.42 -14.89 -5.93
CA ASN A 46 -0.52 -14.52 -4.51
C ASN A 46 -0.65 -13.01 -4.32
N LEU A 47 -0.44 -12.22 -5.37
CA LEU A 47 -0.61 -10.78 -5.37
C LEU A 47 -2.08 -10.42 -5.22
N LYS A 48 -2.38 -9.54 -4.27
CA LYS A 48 -3.73 -9.06 -4.02
C LYS A 48 -3.78 -7.54 -4.13
N PRO A 49 -4.92 -6.97 -4.57
CA PRO A 49 -5.11 -5.54 -4.53
C PRO A 49 -4.96 -5.06 -3.09
N ALA A 50 -4.11 -4.07 -2.92
CA ALA A 50 -3.98 -3.34 -1.69
C ALA A 50 -4.80 -2.07 -1.77
N SER A 51 -5.36 -1.69 -0.64
CA SER A 51 -6.11 -0.47 -0.48
C SER A 51 -5.68 0.25 0.79
N PHE A 52 -6.15 1.47 0.97
CA PHE A 52 -5.87 2.25 2.17
C PHE A 52 -7.06 3.11 2.53
N ASN A 53 -7.04 3.64 3.75
CA ASN A 53 -8.15 4.43 4.22
C ASN A 53 -8.28 5.73 3.41
N THR A 54 -9.47 5.94 2.84
CA THR A 54 -9.80 7.07 1.98
C THR A 54 -9.60 8.43 2.67
N ALA A 55 -9.55 8.47 4.00
CA ALA A 55 -9.22 9.67 4.78
C ALA A 55 -7.79 10.20 4.52
N TYR A 56 -6.92 9.39 3.93
CA TYR A 56 -5.54 9.76 3.58
C TYR A 56 -5.38 10.16 2.11
N TYR A 57 -6.44 10.11 1.31
CA TYR A 57 -6.37 10.63 -0.06
C TYR A 57 -5.93 12.11 -0.05
N GLY A 58 -4.98 12.45 -0.91
CA GLY A 58 -4.41 13.81 -0.99
C GLY A 58 -3.64 14.28 0.24
N LYS A 59 -3.37 13.42 1.24
CA LYS A 59 -2.59 13.77 2.45
C LYS A 59 -1.11 13.43 2.36
N PHE A 60 -0.68 12.81 1.27
CA PHE A 60 0.72 12.54 1.00
C PHE A 60 1.35 13.80 0.36
N PRO A 61 2.15 14.58 1.11
CA PRO A 61 2.63 15.89 0.66
C PRO A 61 3.56 15.81 -0.57
N GLU A 62 4.21 14.66 -0.76
CA GLU A 62 5.09 14.38 -1.90
C GLU A 62 4.30 13.95 -3.16
N LEU A 63 3.06 13.51 -2.97
CA LEU A 63 2.14 13.03 -4.00
C LEU A 63 0.97 14.01 -4.11
N SER A 64 1.30 15.27 -4.35
CA SER A 64 0.32 16.33 -4.46
C SER A 64 -0.62 16.06 -5.65
N CYS A 65 -1.92 16.04 -5.36
CA CYS A 65 -2.98 15.96 -6.36
C CYS A 65 -3.12 17.30 -7.08
N GLN A 66 -2.11 17.66 -7.87
CA GLN A 66 -2.11 18.87 -8.67
C GLN A 66 -3.06 18.71 -9.87
N SER A 67 -3.69 19.80 -10.30
CA SER A 67 -4.56 19.79 -11.49
C SER A 67 -3.80 19.25 -12.70
N GLY A 68 -4.27 18.14 -13.26
CA GLY A 68 -3.64 17.43 -14.39
C GLY A 68 -2.78 16.21 -14.02
N ILE A 69 -2.56 15.93 -12.73
CA ILE A 69 -1.84 14.72 -12.28
C ILE A 69 -2.83 13.78 -11.59
N GLN A 70 -3.00 12.58 -12.15
CA GLN A 70 -3.85 11.52 -11.61
C GLN A 70 -2.97 10.51 -10.88
N PHE A 71 -2.54 10.85 -9.67
CA PHE A 71 -1.85 9.88 -8.83
C PHE A 71 -2.89 9.00 -8.14
N TRP A 72 -2.71 7.68 -8.10
CA TRP A 72 -3.70 6.72 -7.58
C TRP A 72 -4.09 6.92 -6.11
N THR A 73 -3.39 7.79 -5.37
CA THR A 73 -3.76 8.23 -4.02
C THR A 73 -4.61 9.51 -3.99
N CYS A 74 -5.10 9.98 -5.13
CA CYS A 74 -5.98 11.14 -5.24
C CYS A 74 -7.46 10.73 -5.24
N THR A 75 -8.30 11.56 -4.64
CA THR A 75 -9.76 11.36 -4.70
C THR A 75 -10.23 11.51 -6.14
N GLY A 76 -10.64 10.39 -6.77
CA GLY A 76 -11.16 10.38 -8.15
C GLY A 76 -10.22 9.77 -9.20
N SER A 77 -9.11 9.16 -8.80
CA SER A 77 -8.29 8.35 -9.70
C SER A 77 -8.90 6.97 -9.95
N ASP A 78 -8.88 6.51 -11.20
CA ASP A 78 -9.35 5.19 -11.61
C ASP A 78 -8.19 4.38 -12.22
N PRO A 79 -7.87 3.18 -11.70
CA PRO A 79 -8.42 2.58 -10.48
C PRO A 79 -7.86 3.25 -9.20
N PRO A 80 -8.67 3.44 -8.15
CA PRO A 80 -8.18 3.80 -6.83
C PRO A 80 -7.39 2.62 -6.25
N PHE A 81 -6.35 2.93 -5.45
CA PHE A 81 -5.80 1.95 -4.49
C PHE A 81 -6.86 1.71 -3.41
#